data_AF-A0AAQ3PKG1-F1
#
_entry.id   AF-A0AAQ3PKG1-F1
#
_cell.length_a   1.000
_cell.length_b   1.000
_cell.length_c   1.000
_cell.angle_alpha   90.00
_cell.angle_beta   90.00
_cell.angle_gamma   90.00
#
_symmetry.space_group_name_H-M   'P 1'
#
loop_
_entity.id
_entity.type
_entity.pdbx_description
1 polymer ?
#
loop_
_entity_poly.entity_id
_entity_poly.type
_entity_poly.pdbx_seq_one_letter_code
_entity_poly.pdbx_strand_id
1 'polypeptide(L)' 'MTTLRKMAREGLVRGLPDVEPVNWLCEVCLAGKQKRSPFSRSAQYNHTQRVLELVHSDLCDPMSPSHL' A
#
# COMPACT_ATOMS: atom_id res chain seq x y z
N MET A 1 11.84 -1.42 10.76
CA MET A 1 11.79 -2.55 11.72
C MET A 1 11.99 -2.09 13.17
N THR A 2 11.47 -0.92 13.56
CA THR A 2 11.64 -0.37 14.92
C THR A 2 10.47 -0.71 15.82
N THR A 3 9.25 -0.67 15.29
CA THR A 3 8.02 -0.99 16.02
C THR A 3 7.98 -2.44 16.50
N LEU A 4 8.31 -3.42 15.63
CA LEU A 4 8.26 -4.84 16.00
C LEU A 4 9.24 -5.18 17.14
N ARG A 5 10.44 -4.60 17.12
CA ARG A 5 11.41 -4.76 18.22
C ARG A 5 10.96 -4.11 19.51
N LYS A 6 10.33 -2.94 19.42
CA LYS A 6 9.74 -2.27 20.58
C LYS A 6 8.69 -3.17 21.20
N MET A 7 7.80 -3.74 20.38
CA MET A 7 6.74 -4.66 20.85
C MET A 7 7.30 -5.92 21.50
N ALA A 8 8.36 -6.52 20.96
CA ALA A 8 9.02 -7.69 21.56
C ALA A 8 9.64 -7.33 22.92
N ARG A 9 10.47 -6.28 22.98
CA ARG A 9 11.18 -5.86 24.21
C ARG A 9 10.25 -5.39 25.32
N GLU A 10 9.17 -4.70 24.97
CA GLU A 10 8.19 -4.20 25.94
C GLU A 10 7.12 -5.25 26.28
N GLY A 11 7.22 -6.47 25.75
CA GLY A 11 6.26 -7.54 26.05
C GLY A 11 4.83 -7.23 25.58
N LEU A 12 4.67 -6.39 24.55
CA LEU A 12 3.36 -5.93 24.07
C LEU A 12 2.59 -7.02 23.30
N VAL A 13 3.26 -8.12 22.92
CA VAL A 13 2.68 -9.24 22.17
C VAL A 13 3.16 -10.55 22.75
N ARG A 14 2.23 -11.43 23.15
CA ARG A 14 2.56 -12.79 23.60
C ARG A 14 3.04 -13.64 22.43
N GLY A 15 4.13 -14.37 22.64
CA GLY A 15 4.69 -15.30 21.66
C GLY A 15 5.55 -14.65 20.57
N LEU A 16 5.79 -13.34 20.63
CA LEU A 16 6.72 -12.67 19.73
C LEU A 16 8.16 -12.88 20.23
N PRO A 17 9.05 -13.53 19.45
CA PRO A 17 10.45 -13.71 19.85
C PRO A 17 11.20 -12.36 19.79
N ASP A 18 12.37 -12.32 20.43
CA ASP A 18 13.29 -11.18 20.26
C ASP A 18 13.70 -11.06 18.80
N VAL A 19 13.45 -9.88 18.23
CA VAL A 19 13.68 -9.61 16.81
C VAL A 19 14.98 -8.83 16.64
N GLU A 20 16.04 -9.53 16.26
CA GLU A 20 17.33 -8.91 15.97
C GLU A 20 17.31 -8.09 14.65
N PRO A 21 18.18 -7.10 14.49
CA PRO A 21 18.46 -6.48 13.20
C PRO A 21 19.04 -7.48 12.21
N VAL A 22 18.27 -7.75 11.17
CA VAL A 22 18.82 -8.35 9.96
C VAL A 22 19.61 -7.27 9.22
N ASN A 23 20.93 -7.43 9.17
CA ASN A 23 21.84 -6.54 8.44
C ASN A 23 21.85 -6.79 6.92
N TRP A 24 21.12 -7.80 6.46
CA TRP A 24 20.97 -8.13 5.05
C TRP A 24 19.49 -8.12 4.66
N LEU A 25 19.20 -7.64 3.46
CA LEU A 25 17.84 -7.66 2.93
C LEU A 25 17.69 -8.86 1.99
N CYS A 26 16.60 -9.60 2.12
CA CYS A 26 16.28 -10.69 1.20
C CYS A 26 15.78 -10.12 -0.13
N GLU A 27 16.51 -10.35 -1.21
CA GLU A 27 16.20 -9.85 -2.55
C GLU A 27 14.82 -10.31 -3.03
N VAL A 28 14.47 -11.57 -2.80
CA VAL A 28 13.15 -12.13 -3.14
C VAL A 28 12.03 -11.42 -2.38
N CYS A 29 12.25 -11.11 -1.09
CA CYS A 29 11.28 -10.36 -0.30
C CYS A 29 11.15 -8.92 -0.78
N LEU A 30 12.25 -8.27 -1.15
CA LEU A 30 12.22 -6.91 -1.69
C LEU A 30 11.45 -6.85 -3.02
N ALA A 31 11.71 -7.80 -3.92
CA ALA A 31 11.02 -7.90 -5.20
C ALA A 31 9.53 -8.23 -5.05
N GLY A 32 9.18 -9.15 -4.14
CA GLY A 32 7.79 -9.60 -3.95
C GLY A 32 6.95 -8.71 -3.02
N LYS A 33 7.58 -7.96 -2.11
CA LYS A 33 6.91 -7.04 -1.18
C LYS A 33 7.26 -5.60 -1.54
N GLN A 34 6.88 -5.17 -2.73
CA GLN A 34 6.84 -3.74 -3.02
C GLN A 34 5.84 -3.09 -2.06
N LYS A 35 6.35 -2.40 -1.03
CA LYS A 35 5.51 -1.53 -0.23
C LYS A 35 5.07 -0.39 -1.14
N ARG A 36 3.76 -0.25 -1.35
CA ARG A 36 3.21 0.93 -2.04
C ARG A 36 3.74 2.18 -1.34
N SER A 37 4.52 2.99 -2.05
CA SER A 37 4.90 4.31 -1.56
C SER A 37 3.62 5.09 -1.25
N PRO A 38 3.61 5.93 -0.19
CA PRO A 38 2.50 6.85 0.02
C PRO A 38 2.24 7.65 -1.26
N PHE A 39 0.97 7.93 -1.56
CA PHE A 39 0.64 8.86 -2.63
C PHE A 39 1.35 10.19 -2.39
N SER A 40 1.89 10.79 -3.44
CA SER A 40 2.51 12.10 -3.32
C SER A 40 1.47 13.11 -2.83
N ARG A 41 1.85 13.99 -1.91
CA ARG A 41 0.97 15.09 -1.46
C ARG A 41 0.65 16.07 -2.60
N SER A 42 1.46 16.10 -3.65
CA SER A 42 1.15 16.83 -4.88
C SER A 42 -0.11 16.31 -5.58
N ALA A 43 -0.46 15.03 -5.40
CA ALA A 43 -1.72 14.46 -5.89
C ALA A 43 -2.93 14.80 -5.00
N GLN A 44 -2.72 15.46 -3.85
CA GLN A 44 -3.79 15.98 -2.98
C GLN A 44 -4.17 17.41 -3.31
N TYR A 45 -3.61 18.03 -4.37
CA TYR A 45 -4.18 19.27 -4.87
C TYR A 45 -5.57 18.92 -5.38
N ASN A 46 -6.59 19.37 -4.66
CA ASN A 46 -8.00 19.21 -5.01
C ASN A 46 -8.18 19.76 -6.43
N HIS A 47 -8.18 18.87 -7.43
CA HIS A 47 -8.16 19.22 -8.85
C HIS A 47 -9.48 19.83 -9.33
N THR A 48 -10.45 20.02 -8.43
CA THR A 48 -11.74 20.61 -8.74
C THR A 48 -12.18 21.59 -7.63
N GLN A 49 -12.53 22.80 -8.06
CA GLN A 49 -13.15 23.88 -7.31
C GLN A 49 -14.64 24.06 -7.69
N ARG A 50 -15.09 23.46 -8.80
CA ARG A 50 -16.47 23.56 -9.29
C ARG A 50 -17.05 22.19 -9.70
N VAL A 51 -18.37 22.08 -9.61
CA VAL A 51 -19.14 20.94 -10.14
C VAL A 51 -18.79 20.71 -11.62
N LEU A 52 -18.45 19.46 -11.95
CA LEU A 52 -18.04 18.99 -13.29
C LEU A 52 -16.77 19.65 -13.87
N GLU A 53 -15.86 20.13 -13.02
CA GLU A 53 -14.56 20.62 -13.50
C GLU A 53 -13.65 19.52 -14.05
N LEU A 54 -13.81 18.29 -13.55
CA LEU A 54 -13.10 17.12 -14.05
C LEU A 54 -14.04 15.91 -14.08
N VAL A 55 -14.09 15.23 -15.23
CA VAL A 55 -14.86 14.00 -15.43
C VAL A 55 -13.88 12.89 -15.82
N HIS A 56 -13.81 11.85 -15.01
CA HIS A 56 -13.06 10.63 -15.33
C HIS A 56 -14.01 9.63 -15.96
N SER A 57 -13.70 9.19 -17.17
CA SER A 57 -14.37 8.06 -17.82
C SER A 57 -13.40 6.89 -17.92
N ASP A 58 -13.92 5.68 -17.76
CA ASP A 58 -13.18 4.45 -17.94
C ASP A 58 -13.97 3.53 -18.87
N LEU A 59 -13.26 2.70 -19.62
CA LEU A 59 -13.89 1.69 -20.47
C LEU A 59 -14.06 0.43 -19.64
N CYS A 60 -15.30 -0.07 -19.58
CA CYS A 60 -15.53 -1.39 -19.03
C CYS A 60 -14.89 -2.45 -19.93
N ASP A 61 -14.47 -3.56 -19.31
CA ASP A 61 -14.12 -4.77 -20.03
C ASP A 61 -15.26 -5.21 -20.98
N PRO A 62 -14.97 -6.05 -22.00
CA PRO A 62 -15.99 -6.53 -22.93
C PRO A 62 -17.20 -7.09 -22.20
N MET A 63 -18.34 -6.42 -22.35
CA MET A 63 -19.61 -6.92 -21.83
C MET A 63 -20.11 -8.03 -22.73
N SER A 64 -20.48 -9.18 -22.15
CA SER A 64 -21.11 -10.25 -22.90
C SER A 64 -22.41 -9.73 -23.52
N PRO A 65 -22.58 -9.82 -24.85
CA PRO A 65 -23.84 -9.44 -25.47
C PRO A 65 -24.95 -10.37 -24.97
N SER A 66 -26.11 -9.81 -24.63
CA SER A 66 -27.32 -10.60 -24.47
C SER A 66 -27.66 -11.19 -25.85
N HIS A 67 -27.44 -12.48 -26.04
CA HIS A 67 -27.87 -13.17 -27.25
C HIS A 67 -29.40 -13.07 -27.38
N LEU A 68 -29.87 -12.50 -28.50
CA LEU A 68 -31.23 -12.62 -28.99
C LEU A 68 -31.36 -13.90 -29.82
#